data_AF-A0A6I9NPT2-F1
#
_entry.id   AF-A0A6I9NPT2-F1
#
_cell.length_a   1.000
_cell.length_b   1.000
_cell.length_c   1.000
_cell.angle_alpha   90.00
_cell.angle_beta   90.00
_cell.angle_gamma   90.00
#
_symmetry.space_group_name_H-M   'P 1'
#
loop_
_entity.id
_entity.type
_entity.pdbx_description
1 polymer ?
#
loop_
_entity_poly.entity_id
_entity_poly.type
_entity_poly.pdbx_seq_one_letter_code
_entity_poly.pdbx_strand_id
1 'polypeptide(L)'
;MRLRCLVKQLERGEASLTDLKKNLEYAALVLESVYVEETRRLVDTEDELSDIQSESVPSEVRDWLASTFTRQMGLMLRRNEEKPRFRSIVHAVQAGIFVERMYRRTSNMVGLSYPPSVISVLKHVDKWSFDVFALNEASGDHALKFIFYELLTRYDLINHFKIPISAVVSFIEALEVGYSKHKNPYHNLMHAADVTQTVHYLLLKTGMVHWLTELEIFAMIFAAAVHDYEHTGTTNNFHIQT
;
A
#
# COMPACT_ATOMS: atom_id res chain seq x y z
N MET A 1 -17.06 -30.01 -23.02
CA MET A 1 -18.28 -30.20 -22.22
C MET A 1 -17.96 -29.70 -20.80
N ARG A 2 -18.70 -28.75 -20.21
CA ARG A 2 -18.32 -28.21 -18.88
C ARG A 2 -18.34 -29.37 -17.86
N LEU A 3 -17.33 -29.51 -17.00
CA LEU A 3 -17.23 -30.59 -15.99
C LEU A 3 -18.53 -30.82 -15.20
N ARG A 4 -19.27 -29.75 -14.93
CA ARG A 4 -20.61 -29.78 -14.28
C ARG A 4 -21.68 -30.55 -15.06
N CYS A 5 -21.55 -30.64 -16.38
CA CYS A 5 -22.44 -31.41 -17.24
C CYS A 5 -22.07 -32.90 -17.22
N LEU A 6 -20.77 -33.25 -17.13
CA LEU A 6 -20.35 -34.64 -16.92
C LEU A 6 -20.77 -35.18 -15.56
N VAL A 7 -20.65 -34.38 -14.50
CA VAL A 7 -21.13 -34.78 -13.16
C VAL A 7 -22.62 -35.13 -13.21
N LYS A 8 -23.43 -34.31 -13.87
CA LYS A 8 -24.87 -34.57 -14.04
C LYS A 8 -25.17 -35.83 -14.87
N GLN A 9 -24.34 -36.14 -15.86
CA GLN A 9 -24.50 -37.37 -16.66
C GLN A 9 -24.05 -38.62 -15.89
N LEU A 10 -22.99 -38.51 -15.07
CA LEU A 10 -22.54 -39.56 -14.16
C LEU A 10 -23.60 -39.89 -13.11
N GLU A 11 -24.20 -38.89 -12.49
CA GLU A 11 -25.30 -39.05 -11.53
C GLU A 11 -26.53 -39.75 -12.13
N ARG A 12 -26.73 -39.62 -13.45
CA ARG A 12 -27.84 -40.25 -14.19
C ARG A 12 -27.47 -41.60 -14.83
N GLY A 13 -26.21 -42.03 -14.73
CA GLY A 13 -25.72 -43.24 -15.40
C GLY A 13 -25.63 -43.12 -16.93
N GLU A 14 -25.69 -41.92 -17.48
CA GLU A 14 -25.72 -41.62 -18.92
C GLU A 14 -24.33 -41.26 -19.47
N ALA A 15 -23.31 -41.20 -18.62
CA ALA A 15 -21.96 -40.80 -19.03
C ALA A 15 -21.25 -41.90 -19.83
N SER A 16 -20.90 -41.59 -21.07
CA SER A 16 -20.02 -42.43 -21.89
C SER A 16 -18.60 -42.49 -21.29
N LEU A 17 -18.04 -43.69 -21.20
CA LEU A 17 -16.66 -43.91 -20.73
C LEU A 17 -15.64 -43.12 -21.58
N THR A 18 -15.88 -43.03 -22.89
CA THR A 18 -15.03 -42.30 -23.82
C THR A 18 -15.06 -40.79 -23.57
N ASP A 19 -16.25 -40.24 -23.30
CA ASP A 19 -16.40 -38.83 -22.96
C ASP A 19 -15.82 -38.51 -21.59
N LEU A 20 -15.96 -39.41 -20.63
CA LEU A 20 -15.36 -39.27 -19.31
C LEU A 20 -13.83 -39.21 -19.41
N LYS A 21 -13.21 -40.15 -20.12
CA LYS A 21 -11.77 -40.18 -20.35
C LYS A 21 -11.28 -38.89 -21.01
N LYS A 22 -11.92 -38.48 -22.11
CA LYS A 22 -11.52 -37.27 -22.86
C LYS A 22 -11.60 -35.99 -22.02
N ASN A 23 -12.64 -35.85 -21.19
CA ASN A 23 -12.78 -34.64 -20.36
C ASN A 23 -11.87 -34.67 -19.13
N LEU A 24 -11.54 -35.84 -18.58
CA LEU A 24 -10.54 -35.97 -17.53
C LEU A 24 -9.13 -35.66 -18.05
N GLU A 25 -8.76 -36.17 -19.22
CA GLU A 25 -7.48 -35.85 -19.88
C GLU A 25 -7.37 -34.34 -20.18
N TYR A 26 -8.45 -33.72 -20.66
CA TYR A 26 -8.48 -32.28 -20.88
C TYR A 26 -8.38 -31.46 -19.57
N ALA A 27 -9.08 -31.90 -18.51
CA ALA A 27 -9.00 -31.23 -17.21
C ALA A 27 -7.61 -31.36 -16.58
N ALA A 28 -6.98 -32.54 -16.71
CA ALA A 28 -5.59 -32.76 -16.28
C ALA A 28 -4.63 -31.84 -17.04
N LEU A 29 -4.74 -31.77 -18.37
CA LEU A 29 -3.94 -30.87 -19.20
C LEU A 29 -4.08 -29.40 -18.80
N VAL A 30 -5.30 -28.93 -18.52
CA VAL A 30 -5.54 -27.54 -18.09
C VAL A 30 -4.98 -27.29 -16.68
N LEU A 31 -5.15 -28.23 -15.76
CA LEU A 31 -4.60 -28.11 -14.40
C LEU A 31 -3.07 -28.15 -14.40
N GLU A 32 -2.48 -29.02 -15.21
CA GLU A 32 -1.04 -29.08 -15.43
C GLU A 32 -0.53 -27.81 -16.08
N SER A 33 -1.22 -27.25 -17.10
CA SER A 33 -0.79 -26.00 -17.72
C SER A 33 -0.89 -24.81 -16.76
N VAL A 34 -1.94 -24.74 -15.93
CA VAL A 34 -2.09 -23.68 -14.92
C VAL A 34 -1.07 -23.86 -13.80
N TYR A 35 -0.80 -25.09 -13.36
CA TYR A 35 0.24 -25.37 -12.38
C TYR A 35 1.63 -25.02 -12.91
N VAL A 36 1.93 -25.38 -14.16
CA VAL A 36 3.18 -25.00 -14.82
C VAL A 36 3.26 -23.50 -14.99
N GLU A 37 2.20 -22.80 -15.40
CA GLU A 37 2.22 -21.33 -15.54
C GLU A 37 2.37 -20.62 -14.19
N GLU A 38 1.73 -21.09 -13.13
CA GLU A 38 1.83 -20.51 -11.79
C GLU A 38 3.19 -20.82 -11.13
N THR A 39 3.71 -22.03 -11.32
CA THR A 39 5.08 -22.40 -10.90
C THR A 39 6.12 -21.64 -11.73
N ARG A 40 5.87 -21.47 -13.02
CA ARG A 40 6.74 -20.70 -13.91
C ARG A 40 6.71 -19.23 -13.53
N ARG A 41 5.57 -18.60 -13.24
CA ARG A 41 5.54 -17.21 -12.72
C ARG A 41 6.28 -17.02 -11.39
N LEU A 42 6.33 -18.05 -10.55
CA LEU A 42 7.08 -18.04 -9.29
C LEU A 42 8.61 -18.20 -9.50
N VAL A 43 9.03 -18.75 -10.65
CA VAL A 43 10.43 -18.94 -11.05
C VAL A 43 10.88 -17.84 -12.04
N ASP A 44 9.99 -17.35 -12.90
CA ASP A 44 10.17 -16.30 -13.91
C ASP A 44 10.25 -14.91 -13.28
N THR A 45 9.94 -14.70 -12.00
CA THR A 45 10.40 -13.46 -11.33
C THR A 45 11.92 -13.40 -11.20
N GLU A 46 12.62 -14.55 -11.27
CA GLU A 46 14.09 -14.59 -11.40
C GLU A 46 14.54 -14.59 -12.89
N ASP A 47 13.70 -15.05 -13.82
CA ASP A 47 14.05 -15.26 -15.25
C ASP A 47 13.50 -14.20 -16.23
N GLU A 48 12.49 -13.38 -15.91
CA GLU A 48 12.03 -12.27 -16.76
C GLU A 48 13.06 -11.13 -16.88
N LEU A 49 14.14 -11.17 -16.08
CA LEU A 49 15.32 -10.32 -16.24
C LEU A 49 16.36 -10.90 -17.22
N SER A 50 16.28 -12.18 -17.58
CA SER A 50 17.27 -12.83 -18.46
C SER A 50 16.99 -12.59 -19.96
N ASP A 51 15.73 -12.30 -20.32
CA ASP A 51 15.29 -12.04 -21.70
C ASP A 51 15.32 -10.55 -22.12
N ILE A 52 15.65 -9.62 -21.20
CA ILE A 52 15.94 -8.23 -21.57
C ILE A 52 17.31 -8.23 -22.26
N GLN A 53 17.37 -7.81 -23.54
CA GLN A 53 18.63 -7.67 -24.29
C GLN A 53 19.71 -7.02 -23.42
N SER A 54 20.65 -7.87 -22.96
CA SER A 54 21.70 -7.60 -21.96
C SER A 54 22.63 -6.44 -22.30
N GLU A 55 22.56 -5.87 -23.50
CA GLU A 55 23.41 -4.76 -23.91
C GLU A 55 22.91 -3.37 -23.47
N SER A 56 21.67 -3.28 -22.96
CA SER A 56 21.06 -1.99 -22.61
C SER A 56 21.17 -1.59 -21.13
N VAL A 57 21.49 -2.53 -20.23
CA VAL A 57 21.55 -2.29 -18.79
C VAL A 57 22.92 -2.73 -18.24
N PRO A 58 23.73 -1.83 -17.67
CA PRO A 58 25.01 -2.18 -17.07
C PRO A 58 24.88 -3.29 -16.01
N SER A 59 25.87 -4.19 -15.92
CA SER A 59 25.86 -5.30 -14.96
C SER A 59 25.73 -4.81 -13.51
N GLU A 60 26.35 -3.67 -13.20
CA GLU A 60 26.26 -3.00 -11.90
C GLU A 60 24.81 -2.69 -11.50
N VAL A 61 23.97 -2.27 -12.46
CA VAL A 61 22.56 -1.97 -12.23
C VAL A 61 21.78 -3.26 -11.99
N ARG A 62 22.06 -4.33 -12.74
CA ARG A 62 21.42 -5.63 -12.55
C ARG A 62 21.76 -6.24 -11.18
N ASP A 63 23.03 -6.21 -10.81
CA ASP A 63 23.50 -6.76 -9.53
C ASP A 63 22.93 -5.94 -8.36
N TRP A 64 22.83 -4.62 -8.51
CA TRP A 64 22.16 -3.75 -7.56
C TRP A 64 20.65 -4.04 -7.43
N LEU A 65 19.94 -4.22 -8.56
CA LEU A 65 18.52 -4.58 -8.56
C LEU A 65 18.27 -5.93 -7.89
N ALA A 66 19.06 -6.94 -8.24
CA ALA A 66 18.96 -8.26 -7.64
C ALA A 66 19.21 -8.19 -6.13
N SER A 67 20.31 -7.59 -5.69
CA SER A 67 20.64 -7.48 -4.26
C SER A 67 19.63 -6.65 -3.44
N THR A 68 18.93 -5.70 -4.07
CA THR A 68 17.98 -4.80 -3.38
C THR A 68 16.56 -5.38 -3.35
N PHE A 69 16.07 -5.92 -4.46
CA PHE A 69 14.66 -6.28 -4.64
C PHE A 69 14.39 -7.79 -4.65
N THR A 70 15.43 -8.64 -4.70
CA THR A 70 15.26 -10.10 -4.69
C THR A 70 15.76 -10.72 -3.38
N ARG A 71 14.86 -11.32 -2.59
CA ARG A 71 15.18 -12.32 -1.54
C ARG A 71 13.98 -13.24 -1.30
N GLN A 72 14.24 -14.57 -1.33
CA GLN A 72 13.37 -15.72 -1.03
C GLN A 72 11.99 -15.38 -0.43
N MET A 73 10.95 -15.36 -1.26
CA MET A 73 9.56 -15.30 -0.81
C MET A 73 9.17 -16.62 -0.13
N GLY A 74 9.17 -16.62 1.21
CA GLY A 74 8.40 -17.56 2.00
C GLY A 74 6.90 -17.38 1.71
N LEU A 75 6.27 -18.48 1.30
CA LEU A 75 4.86 -18.62 0.92
C LEU A 75 3.89 -17.87 1.86
N MET A 76 3.23 -16.83 1.34
CA MET A 76 1.95 -16.36 1.87
C MET A 76 0.80 -16.90 1.03
N LEU A 77 0.05 -17.85 1.61
CA LEU A 77 -1.18 -18.41 1.05
C LEU A 77 -2.27 -17.33 0.95
N ARG A 78 -2.86 -17.23 -0.24
CA ARG A 78 -3.88 -16.27 -0.64
C ARG A 78 -5.24 -16.62 -0.04
N ARG A 79 -5.95 -15.59 0.47
CA ARG A 79 -7.31 -15.67 1.05
C ARG A 79 -8.38 -15.58 -0.06
N ASN A 80 -9.43 -16.38 0.05
CA ASN A 80 -10.54 -16.50 -0.91
C ASN A 80 -11.29 -15.19 -1.19
N GLU A 81 -11.58 -14.92 -2.46
CA GLU A 81 -12.46 -13.85 -2.93
C GLU A 81 -13.95 -14.25 -2.77
N GLU A 82 -14.72 -13.46 -2.01
CA GLU A 82 -16.18 -13.59 -1.94
C GLU A 82 -16.91 -12.53 -2.77
N LYS A 83 -17.99 -12.97 -3.44
CA LYS A 83 -18.89 -12.18 -4.30
C LYS A 83 -19.54 -10.99 -3.58
N PRO A 84 -19.88 -9.91 -4.30
CA PRO A 84 -20.48 -8.71 -3.71
C PRO A 84 -21.91 -9.01 -3.20
N ARG A 85 -22.16 -8.76 -1.91
CA ARG A 85 -23.49 -8.70 -1.29
C ARG A 85 -23.71 -7.35 -0.62
N PHE A 86 -24.93 -7.12 -0.13
CA PHE A 86 -25.51 -6.00 0.66
C PHE A 86 -24.54 -5.04 1.40
N ARG A 87 -23.37 -5.53 1.84
CA ARG A 87 -22.20 -4.72 2.26
C ARG A 87 -21.85 -3.57 1.31
N SER A 88 -21.99 -3.74 -0.02
CA SER A 88 -21.64 -2.66 -0.96
C SER A 88 -22.58 -1.44 -0.87
N ILE A 89 -23.83 -1.63 -0.46
CA ILE A 89 -24.80 -0.54 -0.29
C ILE A 89 -24.50 0.22 1.01
N VAL A 90 -24.17 -0.50 2.09
CA VAL A 90 -23.73 0.11 3.35
C VAL A 90 -22.41 0.86 3.15
N HIS A 91 -21.43 0.27 2.45
CA HIS A 91 -20.18 0.95 2.11
C HIS A 91 -20.40 2.17 1.20
N ALA A 92 -21.34 2.13 0.24
CA ALA A 92 -21.66 3.29 -0.59
C ALA A 92 -22.30 4.44 0.22
N VAL A 93 -23.17 4.12 1.18
CA VAL A 93 -23.76 5.11 2.10
C VAL A 93 -22.72 5.66 3.07
N GLN A 94 -21.87 4.80 3.65
CA GLN A 94 -20.75 5.21 4.50
C GLN A 94 -19.74 6.06 3.72
N ALA A 95 -19.42 5.69 2.48
CA ALA A 95 -18.59 6.45 1.57
C ALA A 95 -19.17 7.84 1.31
N GLY A 96 -20.48 7.95 1.07
CA GLY A 96 -21.17 9.24 0.90
C GLY A 96 -21.03 10.15 2.14
N ILE A 97 -21.24 9.60 3.34
CA ILE A 97 -21.11 10.33 4.61
C ILE A 97 -19.64 10.71 4.89
N PHE A 98 -18.70 9.82 4.57
CA PHE A 98 -17.27 10.03 4.77
C PHE A 98 -16.72 11.12 3.85
N VAL A 99 -17.09 11.10 2.57
CA VAL A 99 -16.76 12.17 1.60
C VAL A 99 -17.33 13.50 2.10
N GLU A 100 -18.59 13.54 2.52
CA GLU A 100 -19.20 14.78 3.01
C GLU A 100 -18.50 15.32 4.28
N ARG A 101 -17.98 14.44 5.16
CA ARG A 101 -17.18 14.83 6.33
C ARG A 101 -15.78 15.33 5.97
N MET A 102 -15.08 14.67 5.05
CA MET A 102 -13.76 15.10 4.57
C MET A 102 -13.81 16.53 4.01
N TYR A 103 -14.83 16.87 3.22
CA TYR A 103 -14.96 18.18 2.59
C TYR A 103 -15.54 19.27 3.50
N ARG A 104 -16.28 18.93 4.58
CA ARG A 104 -16.88 19.94 5.49
C ARG A 104 -15.94 20.48 6.57
N ARG A 105 -14.82 19.82 6.88
CA ARG A 105 -14.04 20.11 8.11
C ARG A 105 -12.71 20.84 7.92
N THR A 106 -12.46 21.44 6.77
CA THR A 106 -11.27 22.29 6.55
C THR A 106 -11.21 23.53 7.46
N SER A 107 -12.23 23.81 8.27
CA SER A 107 -12.39 25.11 8.95
C SER A 107 -12.41 25.10 10.49
N ASN A 108 -12.12 24.01 11.19
CA ASN A 108 -11.94 24.04 12.67
C ASN A 108 -10.84 23.06 13.13
N MET A 109 -9.58 23.41 12.86
CA MET A 109 -8.40 22.67 13.30
C MET A 109 -8.04 23.05 14.73
N VAL A 110 -8.66 22.41 15.72
CA VAL A 110 -8.26 22.56 17.12
C VAL A 110 -6.93 21.83 17.30
N GLY A 111 -5.88 22.52 17.78
CA GLY A 111 -4.68 21.88 18.35
C GLY A 111 -3.32 22.22 17.74
N LEU A 112 -3.25 22.55 16.44
CA LEU A 112 -2.00 22.94 15.77
C LEU A 112 -2.17 24.26 15.03
N SER A 113 -1.25 25.21 15.23
CA SER A 113 -1.23 26.47 14.48
C SER A 113 -0.48 26.27 13.16
N TYR A 114 -1.13 26.61 12.04
CA TYR A 114 -0.55 26.44 10.71
C TYR A 114 -0.03 27.79 10.18
N PRO A 115 1.27 27.90 9.84
CA PRO A 115 1.77 29.07 9.12
C PRO A 115 1.04 29.24 7.78
N PRO A 116 0.78 30.48 7.31
CA PRO A 116 0.11 30.71 6.03
C PRO A 116 0.80 30.03 4.83
N SER A 117 2.13 29.95 4.86
CA SER A 117 2.95 29.23 3.88
C SER A 117 2.59 27.75 3.84
N VAL A 118 2.53 27.09 4.99
CA VAL A 118 2.14 25.68 5.13
C VAL A 118 0.72 25.45 4.62
N ILE A 119 -0.23 26.31 4.99
CA ILE A 119 -1.62 26.24 4.51
C ILE A 119 -1.65 26.29 2.98
N SER A 120 -0.84 27.16 2.36
CA SER A 120 -0.77 27.29 0.91
C SER A 120 -0.33 25.99 0.24
N VAL A 121 0.67 25.30 0.79
CA VAL A 121 1.17 24.04 0.24
C VAL A 121 0.15 22.91 0.46
N LEU A 122 -0.44 22.81 1.66
CA LEU A 122 -1.39 21.74 2.01
C LEU A 122 -2.69 21.76 1.20
N LYS A 123 -3.04 22.88 0.54
CA LYS A 123 -4.13 22.92 -0.46
C LYS A 123 -3.95 21.93 -1.62
N HIS A 124 -2.73 21.42 -1.81
CA HIS A 124 -2.39 20.48 -2.87
C HIS A 124 -2.16 19.06 -2.36
N VAL A 125 -2.42 18.77 -1.08
CA VAL A 125 -2.11 17.46 -0.47
C VAL A 125 -2.86 16.29 -1.09
N ASP A 126 -3.98 16.52 -1.80
CA ASP A 126 -4.69 15.48 -2.57
C ASP A 126 -4.09 15.20 -3.96
N LYS A 127 -3.01 15.89 -4.36
CA LYS A 127 -2.42 15.77 -5.69
C LYS A 127 -1.19 14.87 -5.67
N TRP A 128 -0.99 14.15 -6.78
CA TRP A 128 0.26 13.42 -7.02
C TRP A 128 1.47 14.34 -7.10
N SER A 129 1.28 15.55 -7.65
CA SER A 129 2.32 16.56 -7.78
C SER A 129 2.48 17.39 -6.49
N PHE A 130 2.15 16.83 -5.33
CA PHE A 130 2.35 17.53 -4.06
C PHE A 130 3.83 17.70 -3.82
N ASP A 131 4.24 18.92 -3.44
CA ASP A 131 5.65 19.24 -3.22
C ASP A 131 5.98 19.15 -1.73
N VAL A 132 6.51 17.99 -1.33
CA VAL A 132 6.95 17.73 0.06
C VAL A 132 8.14 18.60 0.45
N PHE A 133 8.99 19.00 -0.49
CA PHE A 133 10.13 19.88 -0.21
C PHE A 133 9.64 21.30 0.11
N ALA A 134 8.70 21.82 -0.68
CA ALA A 134 8.05 23.09 -0.39
C ALA A 134 7.32 23.07 0.96
N LEU A 135 6.69 21.94 1.33
CA LEU A 135 6.11 21.80 2.67
C LEU A 135 7.20 21.83 3.75
N ASN A 136 8.29 21.10 3.55
CA ASN A 136 9.38 21.04 4.52
C ASN A 136 10.01 22.42 4.77
N GLU A 137 10.28 23.17 3.70
CA GLU A 137 10.75 24.56 3.81
C GLU A 137 9.71 25.46 4.51
N ALA A 138 8.45 25.40 4.08
CA ALA A 138 7.39 26.24 4.63
C ALA A 138 7.11 25.97 6.12
N SER A 139 7.40 24.75 6.58
CA SER A 139 7.16 24.29 7.96
C SER A 139 8.37 24.43 8.88
N GLY A 140 9.55 24.81 8.34
CA GLY A 140 10.80 24.87 9.11
C GLY A 140 11.31 23.49 9.50
N ASP A 141 11.43 22.58 8.52
CA ASP A 141 11.90 21.19 8.69
C ASP A 141 10.95 20.27 9.48
N HIS A 142 9.63 20.50 9.36
CA HIS A 142 8.59 19.76 10.07
C HIS A 142 7.53 19.15 9.13
N ALA A 143 7.94 18.73 7.92
CA ALA A 143 7.01 18.21 6.92
C ALA A 143 6.15 17.04 7.44
N LEU A 144 6.75 16.11 8.17
CA LEU A 144 6.08 14.91 8.67
C LEU A 144 5.01 15.26 9.71
N LYS A 145 5.32 16.18 10.62
CA LYS A 145 4.37 16.72 11.61
C LYS A 145 3.13 17.29 10.95
N PHE A 146 3.29 18.14 9.93
CA PHE A 146 2.15 18.77 9.27
C PHE A 146 1.34 17.81 8.41
N ILE A 147 1.97 16.90 7.65
CA ILE A 147 1.26 15.86 6.89
C ILE A 147 0.49 14.93 7.82
N PHE A 148 1.14 14.41 8.85
CA PHE A 148 0.53 13.44 9.75
C PHE A 148 -0.69 14.04 10.46
N TYR A 149 -0.56 15.25 11.02
CA TYR A 149 -1.66 15.93 11.69
C TYR A 149 -2.81 16.28 10.73
N GLU A 150 -2.49 16.78 9.53
CA GLU A 150 -3.48 17.10 8.50
C GLU A 150 -4.31 15.88 8.13
N LEU A 151 -3.65 14.74 7.89
CA LEU A 151 -4.34 13.52 7.48
C LEU A 151 -5.18 12.90 8.61
N LEU A 152 -4.67 12.86 9.84
CA LEU A 152 -5.46 12.40 10.99
C LEU A 152 -6.71 13.27 11.22
N THR A 153 -6.60 14.58 10.99
CA THR A 153 -7.73 15.52 11.10
C THR A 153 -8.72 15.33 9.96
N ARG A 154 -8.23 15.25 8.72
CA ARG A 154 -9.02 15.12 7.49
C ARG A 154 -9.86 13.84 7.47
N TYR A 155 -9.30 12.75 7.96
CA TYR A 155 -9.99 11.47 8.09
C TYR A 155 -10.77 11.30 9.41
N ASP A 156 -10.87 12.35 10.22
CA ASP A 156 -11.56 12.37 11.51
C ASP A 156 -11.04 11.33 12.54
N LEU A 157 -9.80 10.88 12.39
CA LEU A 157 -9.23 9.78 13.17
C LEU A 157 -8.96 10.19 14.62
N ILE A 158 -8.56 11.45 14.85
CA ILE A 158 -8.33 11.99 16.20
C ILE A 158 -9.61 11.91 17.03
N ASN A 159 -10.74 12.37 16.48
CA ASN A 159 -12.01 12.35 17.20
C ASN A 159 -12.60 10.95 17.28
N HIS A 160 -12.53 10.18 16.19
CA HIS A 160 -13.06 8.81 16.12
C HIS A 160 -12.44 7.91 17.19
N PHE A 161 -11.11 7.94 17.30
CA PHE A 161 -10.37 7.14 18.29
C PHE A 161 -10.14 7.87 19.62
N LYS A 162 -10.68 9.09 19.78
CA LYS A 162 -10.55 9.91 21.00
C LYS A 162 -9.10 10.12 21.42
N ILE A 163 -8.21 10.34 20.45
CA ILE A 163 -6.79 10.51 20.69
C ILE A 163 -6.55 11.90 21.27
N PRO A 164 -5.90 12.03 22.44
CA PRO A 164 -5.53 13.33 22.96
C PRO A 164 -4.61 14.07 21.98
N ILE A 165 -4.93 15.32 21.64
CA ILE A 165 -4.12 16.14 20.73
C ILE A 165 -2.67 16.23 21.22
N SER A 166 -2.47 16.38 22.53
CA SER A 166 -1.13 16.41 23.13
C SER A 166 -0.35 15.12 22.86
N ALA A 167 -1.01 13.96 22.87
CA ALA A 167 -0.36 12.69 22.56
C ALA A 167 0.07 12.62 21.08
N VAL A 168 -0.75 13.13 20.15
CA VAL A 168 -0.38 13.20 18.73
C VAL A 168 0.83 14.11 18.53
N VAL A 169 0.83 15.30 19.14
CA VAL A 169 1.93 16.27 19.03
C VAL A 169 3.22 15.72 19.63
N SER A 170 3.17 15.18 20.85
CA SER A 170 4.36 14.60 21.49
C SER A 170 4.89 13.39 20.74
N PHE A 171 4.01 12.54 20.21
CA PHE A 171 4.41 11.40 19.38
C PHE A 171 5.13 11.84 18.11
N ILE A 172 4.55 12.78 17.35
CA ILE A 172 5.11 13.16 16.05
C ILE A 172 6.41 13.95 16.19
N GLU A 173 6.56 14.73 17.26
CA GLU A 173 7.82 15.40 17.60
C GLU A 173 8.93 14.39 17.95
N ALA A 174 8.62 13.36 18.74
CA ALA A 174 9.57 12.28 19.01
C ALA A 174 9.93 11.50 17.73
N LEU A 175 8.96 11.31 16.84
CA LEU A 175 9.17 10.62 15.57
C LEU A 175 10.15 11.38 14.66
N GLU A 176 9.98 12.69 14.49
CA GLU A 176 10.90 13.53 13.69
C GLU A 176 12.31 13.58 14.29
N VAL A 177 12.43 13.56 15.62
CA VAL A 177 13.73 13.44 16.30
C VAL A 177 14.42 12.12 15.94
N GLY A 178 13.71 11.00 15.93
CA GLY A 178 14.30 9.70 15.57
C GLY A 178 14.72 9.62 14.10
N TYR A 179 13.93 10.18 13.18
CA TYR A 179 14.34 10.32 11.77
C TYR A 179 15.60 11.18 11.58
N SER A 180 15.82 12.15 12.47
CA SER A 180 16.97 13.05 12.41
C SER A 180 18.23 12.49 13.08
N LYS A 181 18.14 11.37 13.80
CA LYS A 181 19.21 10.77 14.60
C LYS A 181 20.50 10.52 13.82
N HIS A 182 20.39 9.98 12.61
CA HIS A 182 21.52 9.60 11.76
C HIS A 182 21.85 10.63 10.68
N LYS A 183 21.08 11.72 10.57
CA LYS A 183 21.25 12.78 9.55
C LYS A 183 21.34 12.22 8.12
N ASN A 184 20.46 11.26 7.81
CA ASN A 184 20.45 10.62 6.50
C ASN A 184 20.06 11.63 5.40
N PRO A 185 20.72 11.58 4.23
CA PRO A 185 20.33 12.41 3.10
C PRO A 185 18.97 12.02 2.52
N TYR A 186 18.56 10.74 2.62
CA TYR A 186 17.31 10.24 2.04
C TYR A 186 16.31 9.72 3.10
N HIS A 187 16.65 8.66 3.84
CA HIS A 187 15.78 8.05 4.85
C HIS A 187 15.62 8.96 6.10
N ASN A 188 14.92 10.08 5.94
CA ASN A 188 14.71 11.14 6.91
C ASN A 188 13.21 11.53 6.98
N LEU A 189 12.87 12.53 7.79
CA LEU A 189 11.47 12.91 8.02
C LEU A 189 10.75 13.37 6.75
N MET A 190 11.46 13.97 5.78
CA MET A 190 10.85 14.38 4.51
C MET A 190 10.44 13.16 3.69
N HIS A 191 11.27 12.12 3.65
CA HIS A 191 10.92 10.86 2.98
C HIS A 191 9.68 10.22 3.63
N ALA A 192 9.63 10.17 4.96
CA ALA A 192 8.45 9.66 5.67
C ALA A 192 7.19 10.48 5.37
N ALA A 193 7.31 11.82 5.28
CA ALA A 193 6.21 12.71 4.93
C ALA A 193 5.70 12.44 3.50
N ASP A 194 6.62 12.25 2.55
CA ASP A 194 6.35 11.96 1.15
C ASP A 194 5.59 10.63 1.00
N VAL A 195 6.09 9.55 1.63
CA VAL A 195 5.43 8.24 1.62
C VAL A 195 4.05 8.31 2.26
N THR A 196 3.91 9.05 3.37
CA THR A 196 2.61 9.22 4.05
C THR A 196 1.60 9.96 3.17
N GLN A 197 2.01 11.05 2.51
CA GLN A 197 1.14 11.78 1.58
C GLN A 197 0.83 10.95 0.32
N THR A 198 1.79 10.18 -0.18
CA THR A 198 1.59 9.29 -1.33
C THR A 198 0.56 8.20 -1.02
N VAL A 199 0.61 7.58 0.17
CA VAL A 199 -0.41 6.62 0.62
C VAL A 199 -1.78 7.26 0.67
N HIS A 200 -1.89 8.50 1.18
CA HIS A 200 -3.13 9.27 1.13
C HIS A 200 -3.62 9.52 -0.30
N TYR A 201 -2.75 9.92 -1.22
CA TYR A 201 -3.11 10.10 -2.61
C TYR A 201 -3.64 8.80 -3.23
N LEU A 202 -2.95 7.67 -3.02
CA LEU A 202 -3.35 6.37 -3.56
C LEU A 202 -4.72 5.93 -3.01
N LEU A 203 -4.95 6.14 -1.71
CA LEU A 203 -6.24 5.91 -1.06
C LEU A 203 -7.40 6.64 -1.75
N LEU A 204 -7.19 7.91 -2.08
CA LEU A 204 -8.20 8.73 -2.76
C LEU A 204 -8.33 8.38 -4.23
N LYS A 205 -7.21 8.28 -4.95
CA LYS A 205 -7.19 8.12 -6.40
C LYS A 205 -7.81 6.80 -6.85
N THR A 206 -7.62 5.74 -6.05
CA THR A 206 -8.18 4.40 -6.31
C THR A 206 -9.59 4.23 -5.74
N GLY A 207 -10.04 5.15 -4.87
CA GLY A 207 -11.28 5.00 -4.12
C GLY A 207 -11.22 3.94 -3.01
N MET A 208 -10.05 3.36 -2.72
CA MET A 208 -9.86 2.38 -1.65
C MET A 208 -10.29 2.90 -0.28
N VAL A 209 -10.25 4.22 -0.08
CA VAL A 209 -10.73 4.86 1.15
C VAL A 209 -12.19 4.53 1.48
N HIS A 210 -13.01 4.12 0.50
CA HIS A 210 -14.40 3.71 0.70
C HIS A 210 -14.58 2.25 1.10
N TRP A 211 -13.52 1.46 1.01
CA TRP A 211 -13.52 0.01 1.27
C TRP A 211 -12.79 -0.36 2.56
N LEU A 212 -12.10 0.61 3.16
CA LEU A 212 -11.34 0.45 4.38
C LEU A 212 -12.07 1.06 5.56
N THR A 213 -11.97 0.40 6.70
CA THR A 213 -12.40 0.94 7.99
C THR A 213 -11.50 2.08 8.45
N GLU A 214 -11.99 2.92 9.37
CA GLU A 214 -11.20 3.99 9.98
C GLU A 214 -9.92 3.46 10.64
N LEU A 215 -9.96 2.24 11.18
CA LEU A 215 -8.79 1.59 11.77
C LEU A 215 -7.76 1.20 10.72
N GLU A 216 -8.19 0.66 9.58
CA GLU A 216 -7.29 0.32 8.48
C GLU A 216 -6.68 1.57 7.83
N ILE A 217 -7.47 2.65 7.67
CA ILE A 217 -6.96 3.94 7.20
C ILE A 217 -5.92 4.49 8.19
N PHE A 218 -6.23 4.48 9.50
CA PHE A 218 -5.28 4.89 10.52
C PHE A 218 -4.00 4.06 10.50
N ALA A 219 -4.11 2.74 10.40
CA ALA A 219 -2.98 1.83 10.33
C ALA A 219 -2.09 2.11 9.11
N MET A 220 -2.66 2.40 7.95
CA MET A 220 -1.87 2.71 6.74
C MET A 220 -1.13 4.05 6.86
N ILE A 221 -1.79 5.10 7.35
CA ILE A 221 -1.15 6.41 7.56
C ILE A 221 -0.07 6.30 8.64
N PHE A 222 -0.35 5.60 9.73
CA PHE A 222 0.61 5.37 10.81
C PHE A 222 1.81 4.56 10.32
N ALA A 223 1.58 3.45 9.62
CA ALA A 223 2.64 2.61 9.07
C ALA A 223 3.55 3.42 8.12
N ALA A 224 2.96 4.20 7.21
CA ALA A 224 3.72 5.07 6.30
C ALA A 224 4.57 6.10 7.05
N ALA A 225 4.03 6.71 8.10
CA ALA A 225 4.76 7.70 8.89
C ALA A 225 5.96 7.12 9.65
N VAL A 226 5.86 5.86 10.12
CA VAL A 226 6.89 5.25 10.99
C VAL A 226 7.84 4.27 10.29
N HIS A 227 7.63 3.96 9.01
CA HIS A 227 8.25 2.80 8.36
C HIS A 227 9.79 2.77 8.40
N ASP A 228 10.42 3.94 8.37
CA ASP A 228 11.89 4.11 8.37
C ASP A 228 12.41 4.81 9.63
N TYR A 229 11.65 4.76 10.73
CA TYR A 229 12.06 5.39 12.00
C TYR A 229 13.45 4.89 12.45
N GLU A 230 14.33 5.84 12.76
CA GLU A 230 15.74 5.59 13.13
C GLU A 230 16.57 4.79 12.11
N HIS A 231 16.21 4.85 10.82
CA HIS A 231 17.03 4.26 9.77
C HIS A 231 18.48 4.75 9.85
N THR A 232 19.47 3.87 9.67
CA THR A 232 20.91 4.21 9.84
C THR A 232 21.57 4.77 8.59
N GLY A 233 20.84 4.81 7.48
CA GLY A 233 21.35 5.21 6.16
C GLY A 233 22.13 4.11 5.45
N THR A 234 22.16 2.90 6.00
CA THR A 234 22.82 1.73 5.44
C THR A 234 21.81 0.63 5.15
N THR A 235 22.11 -0.22 4.18
CA THR A 235 21.19 -1.30 3.77
C THR A 235 21.16 -2.43 4.80
N ASN A 236 20.13 -3.27 4.75
CA ASN A 236 20.05 -4.48 5.57
C ASN A 236 21.28 -5.39 5.39
N ASN A 237 21.82 -5.49 4.18
CA ASN A 237 23.01 -6.30 3.92
C ASN A 237 24.26 -5.73 4.62
N PHE A 238 24.40 -4.41 4.70
CA PHE A 238 25.48 -3.79 5.48
C PHE A 238 25.44 -4.23 6.95
N HIS A 239 24.26 -4.16 7.58
CA HIS A 239 24.07 -4.60 8.98
C HIS A 239 24.35 -6.09 9.21
N ILE A 240 24.14 -6.94 8.22
CA ILE A 240 24.47 -8.37 8.31
C ILE A 240 25.99 -8.58 8.24
N GLN A 241 26.69 -7.72 7.50
CA GLN A 241 28.12 -7.87 7.21
C GLN A 241 29.03 -7.21 8.24
N THR A 242 28.52 -6.36 9.13
CA THR A 242 29.28 -5.57 10.12
C THR A 242 28.82 -5.80 11.53
#